data_AF-A0A957S286-F1
#
_entry.id   AF-A0A957S286-F1
#
_cell.length_a   1.000
_cell.length_b   1.000
_cell.length_c   1.000
_cell.angle_alpha   90.00
_cell.angle_beta   90.00
_cell.angle_gamma   90.00
#
_symmetry.space_group_name_H-M   'P 1'
#
loop_
_entity.id
_entity.type
_entity.pdbx_description
1 polymer ?
#
loop_
_entity_poly.entity_id
_entity_poly.type
_entity_poly.pdbx_seq_one_letter_code
_entity_poly.pdbx_strand_id
1 'polypeptide(L)'
;MTTTVAASTPIFWYILAAALALLVPAGLILIGVSGLPGQQAWDSALGALGAVGVVAAVYWMIGFALQFGGIGLVYPQPGLRALVWEWSPLSADWGMGWGMAGLSGWMLSGAGVTALTYGLFLSHLPWVMTATALV
;
A
#
# COMPACT_ATOMS: atom_id res chain seq x y z
N MET A 1 15.12 -30.89 -19.80
CA MET A 1 14.98 -29.67 -18.97
C MET A 1 13.78 -28.90 -19.50
N THR A 2 12.62 -29.06 -18.86
CA THR A 2 11.42 -28.28 -19.17
C THR A 2 11.52 -26.95 -18.42
N THR A 3 11.73 -25.87 -19.16
CA THR A 3 11.66 -24.50 -18.62
C THR A 3 10.20 -24.20 -18.31
N THR A 4 9.79 -24.30 -17.05
CA THR A 4 8.54 -23.71 -16.57
C THR A 4 8.66 -22.20 -16.73
N VAL A 5 8.09 -21.68 -17.82
CA VAL A 5 7.83 -20.23 -17.94
C VAL A 5 6.87 -19.92 -16.80
N ALA A 6 7.37 -19.28 -15.75
CA ALA A 6 6.53 -18.76 -14.69
C ALA A 6 5.46 -17.89 -15.34
N ALA A 7 4.19 -18.27 -15.19
CA ALA A 7 3.08 -17.50 -15.72
C ALA A 7 3.18 -16.08 -15.14
N SER A 8 3.52 -15.11 -15.98
CA SER A 8 3.48 -13.71 -15.59
C SER A 8 2.02 -13.36 -15.40
N THR A 9 1.52 -13.35 -14.15
CA THR A 9 0.22 -12.77 -13.87
C THR A 9 0.26 -11.34 -14.38
N PRO A 10 -0.54 -10.99 -15.40
CA PRO A 10 -0.42 -9.69 -16.02
C PRO A 10 -0.78 -8.62 -14.99
N ILE A 11 0.04 -7.57 -14.93
CA ILE A 11 -0.10 -6.45 -13.98
C ILE A 11 -1.52 -5.85 -13.97
N PHE A 12 -2.22 -5.98 -15.09
CA PHE A 12 -3.64 -5.69 -15.26
C PHE A 12 -4.52 -6.25 -14.13
N TRP A 13 -4.34 -7.51 -13.74
CA TRP A 13 -5.18 -8.13 -12.70
C TRP A 13 -4.97 -7.47 -11.33
N TYR A 14 -3.74 -7.07 -11.02
CA TYR A 14 -3.46 -6.36 -9.77
C TYR A 14 -4.09 -4.97 -9.76
N ILE A 15 -4.03 -4.26 -10.89
CA ILE A 15 -4.67 -2.94 -11.02
C ILE A 15 -6.20 -3.07 -10.92
N LEU A 16 -6.78 -4.06 -11.59
CA LEU A 16 -8.22 -4.32 -11.54
C LEU A 16 -8.65 -4.68 -10.11
N ALA A 17 -7.92 -5.57 -9.44
CA ALA A 17 -8.21 -5.95 -8.06
C ALA A 17 -8.08 -4.75 -7.10
N ALA A 18 -7.05 -3.92 -7.27
CA ALA A 18 -6.89 -2.69 -6.50
C ALA A 18 -8.05 -1.70 -6.74
N ALA A 19 -8.45 -1.52 -8.00
CA ALA A 19 -9.58 -0.66 -8.35
C ALA A 19 -10.91 -1.17 -7.76
N LEU A 20 -11.15 -2.48 -7.80
CA LEU A 20 -12.31 -3.11 -7.17
C LEU A 20 -12.26 -2.98 -5.65
N ALA A 21 -11.08 -3.12 -5.04
CA ALA A 21 -10.93 -2.99 -3.60
C ALA A 21 -11.21 -1.56 -3.10
N LEU A 22 -11.08 -0.51 -3.93
CA LEU A 22 -11.50 0.85 -3.58
C LEU A 22 -13.01 0.99 -3.34
N LEU A 23 -13.83 0.04 -3.83
CA LEU A 23 -15.26 0.03 -3.50
C LEU A 23 -15.51 -0.30 -2.03
N VAL A 24 -14.57 -0.96 -1.34
CA VAL A 24 -14.71 -1.29 0.08
C VAL A 24 -14.75 -0.04 0.97
N PRO A 25 -13.73 0.84 0.98
CA PRO A 25 -13.80 2.07 1.78
C PRO A 25 -14.95 2.98 1.33
N ALA A 26 -15.23 3.06 0.02
CA ALA A 26 -16.37 3.83 -0.48
C ALA A 26 -17.71 3.30 0.07
N GLY A 27 -17.91 1.98 0.06
CA GLY A 27 -19.09 1.32 0.61
C GLY A 27 -19.24 1.55 2.10
N LEU A 28 -18.15 1.46 2.87
CA LEU A 28 -18.17 1.73 4.31
C LEU A 28 -18.55 3.18 4.63
N ILE A 29 -18.02 4.15 3.88
CA ILE A 29 -18.39 5.56 4.04
C ILE A 29 -19.88 5.76 3.75
N LEU A 30 -20.39 5.19 2.65
CA LEU A 30 -21.81 5.29 2.30
C LEU A 30 -22.71 4.64 3.36
N ILE A 31 -22.31 3.47 3.89
CA ILE A 31 -23.03 2.79 4.98
C ILE A 31 -23.02 3.67 6.24
N GLY A 32 -21.87 4.22 6.63
CA GLY A 32 -21.73 5.08 7.81
C GLY A 32 -22.57 6.35 7.73
N VAL A 33 -22.72 6.91 6.53
CA VAL A 33 -23.48 8.15 6.30
C VAL A 33 -24.99 7.91 6.14
N SER A 34 -25.40 6.70 5.73
CA SER A 34 -26.80 6.41 5.36
C SER A 34 -27.85 6.64 6.45
N GLY A 35 -27.46 6.58 7.73
CA GLY A 35 -28.34 6.80 8.88
C GLY A 35 -28.39 8.25 9.39
N LEU A 36 -27.62 9.16 8.79
CA LEU A 36 -27.48 10.53 9.28
C LEU A 36 -28.55 11.48 8.70
N PRO A 37 -28.99 12.50 9.46
CA PRO A 37 -29.77 13.61 8.93
C PRO A 37 -29.03 14.30 7.78
N GLY A 38 -29.76 14.79 6.75
CA GLY A 38 -29.17 15.23 5.49
C GLY A 38 -27.98 16.19 5.57
N GLN A 39 -28.01 17.17 6.48
CA GLN A 39 -26.88 18.09 6.65
C GLN A 39 -25.65 17.41 7.29
N GLN A 40 -25.87 16.60 8.32
CA GLN A 40 -24.80 15.80 8.96
C GLN A 40 -24.26 14.73 8.02
N ALA A 41 -25.10 14.19 7.15
CA ALA A 41 -24.72 13.22 6.13
C ALA A 41 -23.71 13.83 5.14
N TRP A 42 -23.96 15.06 4.69
CA TRP A 42 -23.07 15.78 3.78
C TRP A 42 -21.73 16.11 4.42
N ASP A 43 -21.76 16.68 5.62
CA ASP A 43 -20.54 17.05 6.35
C ASP A 43 -19.68 15.81 6.65
N SER A 44 -20.31 14.70 7.04
CA SER A 44 -19.62 13.44 7.32
C SER A 44 -19.07 12.77 6.06
N ALA A 45 -19.82 12.80 4.95
CA ALA A 45 -19.35 12.24 3.68
C ALA A 45 -18.12 13.00 3.16
N LEU A 46 -18.15 14.32 3.20
CA LEU A 46 -17.03 15.17 2.79
C LEU A 46 -15.84 15.01 3.73
N GLY A 47 -16.07 14.91 5.04
CA GLY A 47 -15.03 14.63 6.02
C GLY A 47 -14.35 13.29 5.77
N ALA A 48 -15.12 12.23 5.54
CA ALA A 48 -14.59 10.90 5.26
C ALA A 48 -13.82 10.84 3.93
N LEU A 49 -14.33 11.48 2.88
CA LEU A 49 -13.61 11.62 1.60
C LEU A 49 -12.29 12.38 1.77
N GLY A 50 -12.32 13.47 2.56
CA GLY A 50 -11.12 14.23 2.91
C GLY A 50 -10.10 13.38 3.66
N ALA A 51 -10.52 12.63 4.67
CA ALA A 51 -9.66 11.74 5.44
C ALA A 51 -9.02 10.65 4.56
N VAL A 52 -9.81 10.04 3.67
CA VAL A 52 -9.32 9.05 2.69
C VAL A 52 -8.29 9.66 1.73
N GLY A 53 -8.50 10.89 1.27
CA GLY A 53 -7.52 11.61 0.44
C GLY A 53 -6.22 11.90 1.18
N VAL A 54 -6.32 12.37 2.44
CA VAL A 54 -5.16 12.67 3.29
C VAL A 54 -4.36 11.40 3.59
N VAL A 55 -5.01 10.31 3.99
CA VAL A 55 -4.29 9.06 4.30
C VAL A 55 -3.62 8.47 3.06
N ALA A 56 -4.24 8.58 1.87
CA ALA A 56 -3.62 8.15 0.63
C ALA A 56 -2.33 8.92 0.35
N ALA A 57 -2.35 10.24 0.56
CA ALA A 57 -1.18 11.09 0.40
C ALA A 57 -0.09 10.76 1.43
N VAL A 58 -0.44 10.60 2.71
CA VAL A 58 0.52 10.23 3.77
C VAL A 58 1.12 8.86 3.52
N TYR A 59 0.30 7.89 3.11
CA TYR A 59 0.76 6.55 2.76
C TYR A 59 1.72 6.58 1.56
N TRP A 60 1.42 7.37 0.53
CA TRP A 60 2.32 7.58 -0.60
C TRP A 60 3.64 8.25 -0.21
N MET A 61 3.59 9.31 0.60
CA MET A 61 4.78 10.07 0.99
C MET A 61 5.73 9.23 1.84
N ILE A 62 5.21 8.61 2.90
CA ILE A 62 6.03 7.96 3.94
C ILE A 62 5.58 6.55 4.28
N GLY A 63 4.28 6.26 4.29
CA GLY A 63 3.76 5.00 4.82
C GLY A 63 4.20 3.76 4.03
N PHE A 64 4.23 3.85 2.70
CA PHE A 64 4.67 2.76 1.84
C PHE A 64 6.15 2.42 2.06
N ALA A 65 7.00 3.44 2.18
CA ALA A 65 8.42 3.24 2.42
C ALA A 65 8.65 2.54 3.77
N LEU A 66 7.97 3.01 4.82
CA LEU A 66 8.05 2.40 6.15
C LEU A 66 7.56 0.95 6.16
N GLN A 67 6.48 0.63 5.44
CA GLN A 67 5.89 -0.70 5.41
C GLN A 67 6.65 -1.69 4.52
N PHE A 68 7.10 -1.25 3.33
CA PHE A 68 7.60 -2.14 2.29
C PHE A 68 9.03 -1.87 1.83
N GLY A 69 9.68 -0.81 2.32
CA GLY A 69 11.02 -0.42 1.89
C GLY A 69 12.14 -1.45 2.14
N GLY A 70 11.84 -2.56 2.81
CA GLY A 70 12.73 -3.69 3.01
C GLY A 70 12.39 -4.97 2.24
N ILE A 71 11.22 -5.03 1.58
CA ILE A 71 10.66 -6.29 1.08
C ILE A 71 11.53 -7.03 0.05
N GLY A 72 12.44 -6.33 -0.62
CA GLY A 72 13.43 -6.90 -1.53
C GLY A 72 14.53 -7.73 -0.85
N LEU A 73 14.72 -7.60 0.47
CA LEU A 73 15.61 -8.47 1.26
C LEU A 73 15.00 -9.86 1.49
N VAL A 74 13.67 -9.93 1.61
CA VAL A 74 12.94 -11.17 1.88
C VAL A 74 12.48 -11.85 0.59
N TYR A 75 12.02 -11.06 -0.39
CA TYR A 75 11.52 -11.55 -1.67
C TYR A 75 12.48 -11.23 -2.81
N PRO A 76 13.24 -12.22 -3.35
CA PRO A 76 14.23 -12.00 -4.40
C PRO A 76 13.61 -11.84 -5.79
N GLN A 77 12.54 -11.04 -5.91
CA GLN A 77 11.94 -10.69 -7.19
C GLN A 77 12.68 -9.51 -7.82
N PRO A 78 13.03 -9.58 -9.13
CA PRO A 78 13.77 -8.51 -9.80
C PRO A 78 13.15 -7.11 -9.67
N GLY A 79 11.81 -7.04 -9.64
CA GLY A 79 11.07 -5.77 -9.52
C GLY A 79 11.09 -5.13 -8.12
N LEU A 80 11.51 -5.86 -7.08
CA LEU A 80 11.56 -5.38 -5.69
C LEU A 80 12.98 -5.11 -5.21
N ARG A 81 14.00 -5.32 -6.05
CA ARG A 81 15.42 -5.17 -5.70
C ARG A 81 15.86 -3.76 -5.35
N ALA A 82 15.01 -2.76 -5.52
CA ALA A 82 15.27 -1.41 -5.04
C ALA A 82 14.78 -1.20 -3.59
N LEU A 83 13.91 -2.08 -3.09
CA LEU A 83 13.32 -2.01 -1.75
C LEU A 83 14.13 -2.83 -0.74
N VAL A 84 15.39 -2.48 -0.53
CA VAL A 84 16.38 -3.31 0.19
C VAL A 84 16.86 -2.66 1.49
N TRP A 85 16.31 -1.48 1.82
CA TRP A 85 16.79 -0.74 2.98
C TRP A 85 15.85 -0.92 4.16
N GLU A 86 16.31 -1.68 5.15
CA GLU A 86 15.64 -1.88 6.43
C GLU A 86 16.44 -1.22 7.55
N TRP A 87 15.72 -0.54 8.43
CA TRP A 87 16.26 -0.16 9.73
C TRP A 87 15.96 -1.28 10.73
N SER A 88 17.00 -1.82 11.37
CA SER A 88 16.91 -2.83 12.43
C SER A 88 17.56 -2.31 13.71
N PRO A 89 16.89 -2.38 14.88
CA PRO A 89 17.50 -2.05 16.16
C PRO A 89 18.46 -3.14 16.66
N LEU A 90 18.36 -4.36 16.13
CA LEU A 90 19.24 -5.48 16.46
C LEU A 90 20.38 -5.55 15.45
N SER A 91 21.60 -5.76 15.94
CA SER A 91 22.81 -5.95 15.12
C SER A 91 22.65 -7.14 14.18
N ALA A 92 23.24 -7.04 12.99
CA ALA A 92 23.18 -8.09 11.95
C ALA A 92 23.75 -9.46 12.39
N ASP A 93 24.52 -9.48 13.49
CA ASP A 93 25.12 -10.68 14.06
C ASP A 93 24.15 -11.52 14.91
N TRP A 94 22.93 -11.01 15.18
CA TRP A 94 21.94 -11.64 16.06
C TRP A 94 20.89 -12.50 15.32
N GLY A 95 21.11 -12.81 14.04
CA GLY A 95 20.24 -13.65 13.21
C GLY A 95 19.82 -12.96 11.90
N MET A 96 18.79 -13.48 11.22
CA MET A 96 18.14 -12.74 10.12
C MET A 96 17.70 -11.38 10.67
N GLY A 97 18.29 -10.30 10.15
CA GLY A 97 18.03 -8.93 10.61
C GLY A 97 16.54 -8.65 10.66
N TRP A 98 16.04 -8.22 11.82
CA TRP A 98 14.64 -7.85 11.99
C TRP A 98 14.47 -6.41 11.51
N GLY A 99 14.17 -6.23 10.22
CA GLY A 99 13.74 -4.93 9.72
C GLY A 99 12.49 -4.45 10.44
N MET A 100 12.60 -3.35 11.19
CA MET A 100 11.44 -2.71 11.85
C MET A 100 10.75 -1.70 10.93
N ALA A 101 11.49 -1.04 10.04
CA ALA A 101 10.92 -0.11 9.06
C ALA A 101 11.75 -0.10 7.78
N GLY A 102 11.06 -0.10 6.65
CA GLY A 102 11.68 0.18 5.36
C GLY A 102 12.05 1.66 5.23
N LEU A 103 13.19 1.94 4.60
CA LEU A 103 13.70 3.30 4.38
C LEU A 103 13.89 3.62 2.90
N SER A 104 13.31 2.81 2.00
CA SER A 104 13.38 3.02 0.56
C SER A 104 11.98 3.01 -0.06
N GLY A 105 11.81 3.73 -1.18
CA GLY A 105 10.52 3.88 -1.84
C GLY A 105 9.72 5.13 -1.43
N TRP A 106 10.36 6.13 -0.81
CA TRP A 106 9.75 7.42 -0.47
C TRP A 106 9.10 8.06 -1.69
N MET A 107 7.83 8.46 -1.57
CA MET A 107 7.04 9.07 -2.64
C MET A 107 6.99 8.22 -3.94
N LEU A 108 7.32 6.92 -3.86
CA LEU A 108 7.55 6.06 -5.03
C LEU A 108 8.47 6.71 -6.06
N SER A 109 9.50 7.41 -5.57
CA SER A 109 10.46 8.15 -6.38
C SER A 109 11.81 7.43 -6.40
N GLY A 110 12.50 7.49 -7.54
CA GLY A 110 13.84 6.92 -7.71
C GLY A 110 13.97 6.05 -8.96
N ALA A 111 15.22 5.89 -9.44
CA ALA A 111 15.52 5.17 -10.68
C ALA A 111 15.23 3.66 -10.62
N GLY A 112 15.03 3.10 -9.42
CA GLY A 112 14.75 1.68 -9.19
C GLY A 112 13.27 1.32 -9.02
N VAL A 113 12.34 2.29 -9.18
CA VAL A 113 10.91 2.04 -9.04
C VAL A 113 10.40 1.29 -10.26
N THR A 114 9.80 0.12 -10.04
CA THR A 114 9.31 -0.73 -11.13
C THR A 114 7.78 -0.78 -11.15
N ALA A 115 7.23 -1.30 -12.25
CA ALA A 115 5.78 -1.52 -12.36
C ALA A 115 5.23 -2.40 -11.22
N LEU A 116 6.02 -3.37 -10.75
CA LEU A 116 5.65 -4.23 -9.63
C LEU A 116 5.60 -3.45 -8.30
N THR A 117 6.51 -2.48 -8.09
CA THR A 117 6.46 -1.56 -6.95
C THR A 117 5.14 -0.77 -6.92
N TYR A 118 4.70 -0.25 -8.08
CA TYR A 118 3.39 0.42 -8.19
C TYR A 118 2.22 -0.54 -7.95
N GLY A 119 2.30 -1.77 -8.46
CA GLY A 119 1.28 -2.79 -8.21
C GLY A 119 1.14 -3.14 -6.72
N LEU A 120 2.26 -3.22 -6.01
CA LEU A 120 2.30 -3.46 -4.56
C LEU A 120 1.70 -2.27 -3.78
N PHE A 121 2.04 -1.05 -4.17
CA PHE A 121 1.46 0.15 -3.56
C PHE A 121 -0.05 0.22 -3.75
N LEU A 122 -0.52 0.06 -5.00
CA LEU A 122 -1.93 0.12 -5.35
C LEU A 122 -2.75 -0.98 -4.69
N SER A 123 -2.19 -2.18 -4.47
CA SER A 123 -2.91 -3.26 -3.79
C SER A 123 -3.12 -3.01 -2.30
N HIS A 124 -2.30 -2.17 -1.67
CA HIS A 124 -2.39 -1.87 -0.23
C HIS A 124 -3.16 -0.59 0.09
N LEU A 125 -3.22 0.33 -0.85
CA LEU A 125 -3.88 1.62 -0.70
C LEU A 125 -5.37 1.50 -0.28
N PRO A 126 -6.20 0.60 -0.86
CA PRO A 126 -7.58 0.40 -0.42
C PRO A 126 -7.71 -0.06 1.04
N TRP A 127 -6.76 -0.86 1.53
CA TRP A 127 -6.78 -1.38 2.90
C TRP A 127 -6.47 -0.29 3.92
N VAL A 128 -5.51 0.58 3.63
CA VAL A 128 -5.18 1.73 4.48
C VAL A 128 -6.35 2.72 4.55
N MET A 129 -7.01 2.96 3.41
CA MET A 129 -8.23 3.77 3.37
C MET A 129 -9.37 3.14 4.18
N THR A 130 -9.54 1.83 4.10
CA THR A 130 -10.54 1.07 4.86
C THR A 130 -10.29 1.22 6.36
N ALA A 131 -9.04 1.05 6.81
CA ALA A 131 -8.68 1.23 8.21
C ALA A 131 -8.98 2.65 8.70
N THR A 132 -8.75 3.66 7.86
CA THR A 132 -9.04 5.07 8.19
C THR A 132 -10.53 5.36 8.25
N ALA A 133 -11.32 4.76 7.37
CA ALA A 133 -12.78 4.93 7.35
C ALA A 133 -13.48 4.31 8.57
N LEU A 134 -12.80 3.45 9.34
CA LEU A 134 -13.33 2.80 10.54
C LEU A 134 -13.03 3.56 11.85
N VAL A 135 -12.19 4.60 11.80
CA VAL A 135 -11.77 5.41 12.96
C VAL A 135 -12.54 6.73 12.97
#